data_AF-A0A8T4VGU8-F1
#
_entry.id   AF-A0A8T4VGU8-F1
#
_cell.length_a   1.000
_cell.length_b   1.000
_cell.length_c   1.000
_cell.angle_alpha   90.00
_cell.angle_beta   90.00
_cell.angle_gamma   90.00
#
_symmetry.space_group_name_H-M   'P 1'
#
loop_
_entity.id
_entity.type
_entity.pdbx_description
1 polymer ?
#
loop_
_entity_poly.entity_id
_entity_poly.type
_entity_poly.pdbx_seq_one_letter_code
_entity_poly.pdbx_strand_id
1 'polypeptide(L)'
;MVEALVRRLQRTGRDQYILTIPKHLVQILRWQEHQLLSFGFEKGRLSVETTEQEQQLAQHLARKLQCTPKQQFTLTIPKHLVQILHWQNKDEIQFDFEKNKITLTQLNGLKGGGTHE
;
A
#
# COMPACT_ATOMS: atom_id res chain seq x y z
N MET A 1 -7.19 -5.03 21.99
CA MET A 1 -7.64 -3.85 21.21
C MET A 1 -6.58 -3.67 20.12
N VAL A 2 -6.86 -4.06 18.87
CA VAL A 2 -5.91 -3.82 17.77
C VAL A 2 -6.30 -2.46 17.20
N GLU A 3 -5.49 -1.43 17.47
CA GLU A 3 -5.66 -0.13 16.86
C GLU A 3 -5.53 -0.28 15.34
N ALA A 4 -6.56 0.14 14.59
CA ALA A 4 -6.49 0.17 13.13
C ALA A 4 -5.34 1.07 12.74
N LEU A 5 -4.34 0.51 12.05
CA LEU A 5 -3.19 1.31 11.65
C LEU A 5 -3.59 2.17 10.45
N VAL A 6 -3.63 3.49 10.64
CA VAL A 6 -3.95 4.43 9.58
C VAL A 6 -2.71 5.26 9.23
N ARG A 7 -2.41 5.37 7.93
CA ARG A 7 -1.33 6.23 7.43
C ARG A 7 -1.83 7.08 6.28
N ARG A 8 -1.29 8.29 6.20
CA ARG A 8 -1.61 9.22 5.12
C ARG A 8 -0.77 8.91 3.90
N LEU A 9 -1.41 8.80 2.76
CA LEU A 9 -0.76 8.71 1.46
C LEU A 9 0.01 10.01 1.19
N GLN A 10 1.30 9.89 0.87
CA GLN A 10 2.14 11.05 0.60
C GLN A 10 2.64 11.00 -0.84
N ARG A 11 2.45 12.08 -1.60
CA ARG A 11 3.03 12.19 -2.93
C ARG A 11 4.50 12.56 -2.82
N THR A 12 5.40 11.69 -3.28
CA THR A 12 6.85 11.89 -3.20
C THR A 12 7.48 12.37 -4.53
N GLY A 13 6.69 12.39 -5.61
CA GLY A 13 7.15 12.85 -6.92
C GLY A 13 6.01 13.08 -7.91
N ARG A 14 6.34 13.32 -9.19
CA ARG A 14 5.32 13.52 -10.23
C ARG A 14 4.40 12.31 -10.41
N ASP A 15 4.93 11.10 -10.26
CA ASP A 15 4.22 9.84 -10.59
C ASP A 15 4.29 8.75 -9.51
N GLN A 16 4.66 9.12 -8.28
CA GLN A 16 4.83 8.16 -7.19
C GLN A 16 4.21 8.67 -5.90
N TYR A 17 3.51 7.76 -5.22
CA TYR A 17 2.99 7.95 -3.88
C TYR A 17 3.69 6.99 -2.94
N ILE A 18 3.83 7.38 -1.69
CA ILE A 18 4.45 6.57 -0.65
C ILE A 18 3.51 6.44 0.53
N LEU A 19 3.58 5.28 1.16
CA LEU A 19 2.98 5.00 2.45
C LEU A 19 4.05 4.53 3.41
N THR A 20 4.10 5.15 4.59
CA THR A 20 5.03 4.73 5.63
C THR A 20 4.46 3.54 6.39
N ILE A 21 5.13 2.41 6.32
CA ILE A 21 4.78 1.20 7.07
C ILE A 21 5.53 1.22 8.41
N PRO A 22 4.85 1.05 9.55
CA PRO A 22 5.51 0.91 10.85
C PRO A 22 6.41 -0.31 10.86
N LYS A 23 7.59 -0.16 11.46
CA LYS A 23 8.56 -1.24 11.63
C LYS A 23 7.95 -2.50 12.25
N HIS A 24 7.03 -2.36 13.21
CA HIS A 24 6.39 -3.51 13.85
C HIS A 24 5.57 -4.37 12.86
N LEU A 25 4.88 -3.76 11.88
CA LEU A 25 4.18 -4.53 10.85
C LEU A 25 5.15 -5.29 9.95
N VAL A 26 6.22 -4.64 9.53
CA VAL A 26 7.28 -5.28 8.74
C VAL A 26 7.88 -6.48 9.49
N GLN A 27 8.06 -6.36 10.80
CA GLN A 27 8.53 -7.46 11.66
C GLN A 27 7.51 -8.60 11.78
N ILE A 28 6.22 -8.30 11.99
CA ILE A 28 5.14 -9.31 12.03
C ILE A 28 5.10 -10.10 10.72
N LEU A 29 5.13 -9.37 9.59
CA LEU A 29 5.07 -9.93 8.25
C LEU A 29 6.38 -10.57 7.80
N ARG A 30 7.45 -10.43 8.62
CA ARG A 30 8.82 -10.87 8.31
C ARG A 30 9.36 -10.32 7.00
N TRP A 31 8.89 -9.14 6.60
CA TRP A 31 9.34 -8.47 5.39
C TRP A 31 10.77 -7.93 5.58
N GLN A 32 11.57 -8.03 4.53
CA GLN A 32 12.97 -7.58 4.52
C GLN A 32 13.12 -6.30 3.69
N GLU A 33 14.16 -5.54 3.99
CA GLU A 33 14.59 -4.45 3.11
C GLU A 33 14.89 -4.99 1.71
N HIS A 34 14.51 -4.26 0.67
CA HIS A 34 14.65 -4.66 -0.74
C HIS A 34 13.81 -5.87 -1.16
N GLN A 35 12.95 -6.40 -0.29
CA GLN A 35 12.07 -7.50 -0.65
C GLN A 35 11.07 -7.08 -1.72
N LEU A 36 10.81 -7.98 -2.67
CA LEU A 36 9.83 -7.77 -3.72
C LEU A 36 8.42 -7.92 -3.15
N LEU A 37 7.63 -6.88 -3.36
CA LEU A 37 6.22 -6.84 -3.02
C LEU A 37 5.41 -6.79 -4.31
N SER A 38 4.43 -7.67 -4.41
CA SER A 38 3.42 -7.66 -5.45
C SER A 38 2.20 -6.88 -4.98
N PHE A 39 1.64 -6.08 -5.88
CA PHE A 39 0.42 -5.34 -5.64
C PHE A 39 -0.72 -5.99 -6.42
N GLY A 40 -1.73 -6.47 -5.70
CA GLY A 40 -3.00 -6.89 -6.26
C GLY A 40 -4.07 -5.86 -5.94
N PHE A 41 -5.05 -5.66 -6.81
CA PHE A 41 -6.23 -4.87 -6.48
C PHE A 41 -7.47 -5.75 -6.63
N GLU A 42 -8.34 -5.73 -5.62
CA GLU A 42 -9.62 -6.43 -5.68
C GLU A 42 -10.66 -5.58 -4.96
N LYS A 43 -11.82 -5.34 -5.61
CA LYS A 43 -12.98 -4.64 -5.01
C LYS A 43 -12.64 -3.29 -4.36
N GLY A 44 -11.79 -2.49 -5.01
CA GLY A 44 -11.38 -1.16 -4.52
C GLY A 44 -10.40 -1.19 -3.34
N ARG A 45 -9.84 -2.36 -3.01
CA ARG A 45 -8.81 -2.53 -1.98
C ARG A 45 -7.50 -2.93 -2.63
N LEU A 46 -6.40 -2.35 -2.16
CA LEU A 46 -5.06 -2.68 -2.64
C LEU A 46 -4.45 -3.71 -1.70
N SER A 47 -4.24 -4.91 -2.21
CA SER A 47 -3.52 -6.00 -1.56
C SER A 47 -2.04 -5.91 -1.84
N VAL A 48 -1.22 -6.13 -0.83
CA VAL A 48 0.24 -6.11 -0.92
C VAL A 48 0.76 -7.37 -0.26
N GLU A 49 1.51 -8.17 -1.00
CA GLU A 49 2.06 -9.43 -0.53
C GLU A 49 3.51 -9.58 -1.00
N THR A 50 4.31 -10.32 -0.25
CA THR A 50 5.66 -10.69 -0.70
C THR A 50 5.59 -11.72 -1.80
N THR A 51 6.40 -11.54 -2.83
CA THR A 51 6.59 -12.55 -3.87
C THR A 51 8.07 -12.85 -4.03
N GLU A 52 8.40 -14.14 -4.16
CA GLU A 52 9.75 -14.61 -4.50
C GLU A 52 9.90 -14.79 -6.02
N GLN A 53 8.79 -14.79 -6.75
CA GLN A 53 8.79 -14.95 -8.19
C GLN A 53 8.84 -13.59 -8.86
N GLU A 54 10.00 -13.28 -9.44
CA GLU A 54 10.09 -12.24 -10.45
C GLU A 54 9.08 -12.51 -11.58
N GLN A 55 8.74 -13.76 -11.93
CA GLN A 55 7.86 -14.03 -13.07
C GLN A 55 6.38 -13.62 -12.92
N GLN A 56 5.89 -13.30 -11.72
CA GLN A 56 4.61 -12.57 -11.56
C GLN A 56 4.76 -11.06 -11.89
N LEU A 57 5.94 -10.62 -12.38
CA LEU A 57 6.24 -9.35 -13.09
C LEU A 57 5.38 -9.11 -14.34
N ALA A 58 4.34 -9.91 -14.58
CA ALA A 58 3.31 -9.60 -15.54
C ALA A 58 2.66 -8.25 -15.16
N GLN A 59 3.30 -7.19 -15.66
CA GLN A 59 2.80 -5.84 -15.87
C GLN A 59 2.86 -4.94 -14.63
N HIS A 60 4.05 -4.38 -14.36
CA HIS A 60 4.26 -3.04 -13.76
C HIS A 60 3.94 -2.84 -12.26
N LEU A 61 3.48 -3.89 -11.59
CA LEU A 61 2.90 -3.83 -10.25
C LEU A 61 3.76 -4.43 -9.15
N ALA A 62 5.05 -4.71 -9.38
CA ALA A 62 5.95 -5.14 -8.30
C ALA A 62 6.85 -3.97 -7.86
N ARG A 63 7.00 -3.74 -6.55
CA ARG A 63 7.97 -2.77 -6.01
C ARG A 63 8.75 -3.35 -4.85
N LYS A 64 9.98 -2.89 -4.72
CA LYS A 64 10.84 -3.22 -3.59
C LYS A 64 10.40 -2.43 -2.37
N LEU A 65 10.36 -3.08 -1.21
CA LEU A 65 10.22 -2.39 0.06
C LEU A 65 11.45 -1.50 0.29
N GLN A 66 11.24 -0.22 0.53
CA GLN A 66 12.33 0.74 0.73
C GLN A 66 12.41 1.13 2.20
N CYS A 67 13.60 1.07 2.79
CA CYS A 67 13.86 1.64 4.10
C CYS A 67 14.45 3.04 3.93
N THR A 68 13.92 4.01 4.65
CA THR A 68 14.49 5.36 4.70
C THR A 68 15.63 5.42 5.73
N PRO A 69 16.53 6.41 5.65
CA PRO A 69 17.62 6.59 6.62
C PRO A 69 17.14 6.74 8.07
N LYS A 70 15.89 7.16 8.27
CA LYS A 70 15.22 7.23 9.58
C LYS A 70 14.68 5.88 10.06
N GLN A 71 15.11 4.76 9.47
CA GLN A 71 14.62 3.41 9.74
C GLN A 71 13.10 3.24 9.60
N GLN A 72 12.48 4.03 8.72
CA GLN A 72 11.07 3.88 8.39
C GLN A 72 10.94 3.14 7.06
N PHE A 73 10.16 2.07 7.07
CA PHE A 73 9.81 1.35 5.86
C PHE A 73 8.76 2.12 5.08
N THR A 74 8.92 2.17 3.76
CA THR A 74 8.05 2.89 2.85
C THR A 74 7.66 1.99 1.71
N LEU A 75 6.37 2.01 1.40
CA LEU A 75 5.79 1.35 0.25
C LEU A 75 5.56 2.38 -0.84
N THR A 76 6.23 2.19 -1.96
CA THR A 76 6.06 3.05 -3.13
C THR A 76 4.94 2.50 -3.99
N ILE A 77 3.86 3.26 -4.09
CA ILE A 77 2.67 2.94 -4.86
C ILE A 77 2.72 3.71 -6.19
N PRO A 78 2.66 3.02 -7.34
CA PRO A 78 2.56 3.66 -8.63
C PRO A 78 1.32 4.56 -8.73
N LYS A 79 1.45 5.72 -9.37
CA LYS A 79 0.32 6.65 -9.58
C LYS A 79 -0.88 6.00 -10.28
N HIS A 80 -0.66 5.10 -11.24
CA HIS A 80 -1.77 4.45 -11.94
C HIS A 80 -2.65 3.63 -10.98
N LEU A 81 -2.07 2.95 -9.97
CA LEU A 81 -2.84 2.25 -8.94
C LEU A 81 -3.63 3.22 -8.08
N VAL A 82 -3.01 4.31 -7.67
CA VAL A 82 -3.67 5.39 -6.92
C VAL A 82 -4.84 5.96 -7.71
N GLN A 83 -4.71 6.12 -9.04
CA GLN A 83 -5.79 6.58 -9.90
C GLN A 83 -6.92 5.55 -10.05
N ILE A 84 -6.60 4.27 -10.24
CA ILE A 84 -7.59 3.18 -10.30
C ILE A 84 -8.39 3.10 -8.99
N LEU A 85 -7.73 3.33 -7.86
CA LEU A 85 -8.33 3.30 -6.53
C LEU A 85 -8.98 4.64 -6.13
N HIS A 86 -8.91 5.66 -6.99
CA HIS A 86 -9.38 7.02 -6.72
C HIS A 86 -8.79 7.65 -5.45
N TRP A 87 -7.59 7.23 -5.06
CA TRP A 87 -6.86 7.80 -3.94
C TRP A 87 -6.19 9.12 -4.33
N GLN A 88 -6.01 9.98 -3.33
CA GLN A 88 -5.48 11.32 -3.46
C GLN A 88 -4.37 11.56 -2.43
N ASN A 89 -3.58 12.60 -2.66
CA ASN A 89 -2.57 13.00 -1.71
C ASN A 89 -3.21 13.37 -0.36
N LYS A 90 -2.60 12.90 0.73
CA LYS A 90 -3.07 13.03 2.12
C LYS A 90 -4.28 12.17 2.48
N ASP A 91 -4.76 11.29 1.59
CA ASP A 91 -5.81 10.34 1.95
C ASP A 91 -5.37 9.43 3.09
N GLU A 92 -6.32 9.13 3.96
CA GLU A 92 -6.13 8.23 5.08
C GLU A 92 -6.35 6.81 4.63
N ILE A 93 -5.28 6.02 4.64
CA ILE A 93 -5.27 4.62 4.24
C ILE A 93 -5.14 3.76 5.50
N GLN A 94 -6.13 2.92 5.74
CA GLN A 94 -6.09 1.88 6.76
C GLN A 94 -5.28 0.69 6.24
N PHE A 95 -4.46 0.14 7.13
CA PHE A 95 -3.63 -1.03 6.93
C PHE A 95 -4.25 -2.16 7.74
N ASP A 96 -4.95 -3.02 7.02
CA ASP A 96 -5.36 -4.31 7.54
C ASP A 96 -4.28 -5.32 7.18
N PHE A 97 -3.84 -6.12 8.13
CA PHE A 97 -2.84 -7.15 7.87
C PHE A 97 -3.42 -8.51 8.25
N GLU A 98 -3.25 -9.47 7.34
CA GLU A 98 -3.69 -10.84 7.53
C GLU A 98 -2.56 -11.77 7.10
N LYS A 99 -1.98 -12.48 8.08
CA LYS A 99 -0.87 -13.43 7.87
C LYS A 99 0.34 -12.79 7.18
N ASN A 100 0.44 -12.89 5.85
CA ASN A 100 1.54 -12.36 5.02
C ASN A 100 1.10 -11.28 4.03
N LYS A 101 -0.16 -10.82 4.12
CA LYS A 101 -0.76 -9.88 3.19
C LYS A 101 -1.21 -8.63 3.94
N ILE A 102 -0.91 -7.47 3.37
CA ILE A 102 -1.48 -6.19 3.79
C ILE A 102 -2.59 -5.84 2.82
N THR A 103 -3.76 -5.49 3.34
CA THR A 103 -4.84 -4.86 2.59
C THR A 103 -4.90 -3.39 2.97
N LEU A 104 -4.83 -2.54 1.97
CA LEU A 104 -4.87 -1.09 2.10
C LEU A 104 -6.23 -0.60 1.64
N THR A 105 -6.94 0.08 2.55
CA THR A 105 -8.30 0.58 2.32
C THR A 105 -8.34 2.07 2.64
N GLN A 106 -8.87 2.90 1.74
CA GLN A 106 -9.06 4.32 2.02
C GLN A 106 -10.23 4.53 2.99
N LEU A 107 -10.02 5.31 4.05
CA LEU A 107 -11.04 5.64 5.05
C LEU A 107 -11.90 6.84 4.65
N ASN A 108 -11.30 7.89 4.08
CA ASN A 108 -12.02 9.10 3.69
C ASN A 108 -12.65 9.07 2.28
N GLY A 109 -12.60 7.94 1.59
CA GLY A 109 -13.14 7.75 0.24
C GLY A 109 -14.62 7.37 0.18
N LEU A 110 -15.25 7.03 1.32
CA LEU A 110 -16.69 6.72 1.40
C LEU A 110 -17.60 7.95 1.32
N LYS A 111 -17.15 9.02 0.67
CA LYS A 111 -17.96 10.17 0.28
C LYS A 111 -17.98 10.26 -1.25
N GLY A 112 -18.55 9.23 -1.88
CA GLY A 112 -18.58 9.12 -3.35
C GLY A 112 -19.42 7.98 -3.93
N GLY A 113 -20.05 7.13 -3.11
CA GLY A 113 -21.17 6.30 -3.55
C GLY A 113 -22.45 7.12 -3.52
N GLY A 114 -22.51 8.17 -4.34
CA GLY A 114 -23.77 8.80 -4.68
C GLY A 114 -24.65 7.76 -5.34
N THR A 115 -25.82 7.55 -4.76
CA THR A 115 -27.02 7.03 -5.40
C THR A 115 -26.99 7.34 -6.90
N HIS A 116 -26.84 6.31 -7.73
CA HIS A 116 -27.24 6.44 -9.12
C HIS A 116 -28.77 6.48 -9.11
N GLU A 117 -29.32 7.60 -9.59
CA GLU A 117 -30.74 7.87 -9.81
C GLU A 117 -31.43 6.81 -10.68
#